data_AF-A0A4R3XM51-F1
#
_entry.id   AF-A0A4R3XM51-F1
#
_cell.length_a   1.000
_cell.length_b   1.000
_cell.length_c   1.000
_cell.angle_alpha   90.00
_cell.angle_beta   90.00
_cell.angle_gamma   90.00
#
_symmetry.space_group_name_H-M   'P 1'
#
loop_
_entity.id
_entity.type
_entity.pdbx_description
1 polymer ?
#
loop_
_entity_poly.entity_id
_entity_poly.type
_entity_poly.pdbx_seq_one_letter_code
_entity_poly.pdbx_strand_id
1 'polypeptide(L)'
;MKTELRFLVHDPDKRGNDRSYLRLKGRPKKRIRQTFKDAEGNITQDFMAAYWAALAELRGEVPAEKKTVLREDTFNGLFAQYYSSAMFKRLDPATQKDKRSVIDRFSEAAGDLPYKKYRREDMEKSQQARAKTPGAADKLVKVLRAVFNWAMAQKPPLANLNPAAGIEPINRKKGGFHTWTPD
;
A
#
# COMPACT_ATOMS: atom_id res chain seq x y z
N MET A 1 -6.57 32.22 -34.39
CA MET A 1 -6.87 30.80 -34.63
C MET A 1 -7.97 30.36 -33.65
N LYS A 2 -9.05 29.72 -34.12
CA LYS A 2 -10.00 29.05 -33.22
C LYS A 2 -9.29 27.83 -32.65
N THR A 3 -8.99 27.82 -31.36
CA THR A 3 -8.42 26.66 -30.68
C THR A 3 -9.50 25.58 -30.55
N GLU A 4 -9.25 24.39 -31.08
CA GLU A 4 -10.19 23.24 -31.04
C GLU A 4 -10.33 22.66 -29.63
N LEU A 5 -9.45 23.03 -28.71
CA LEU A 5 -9.44 22.58 -27.31
C LEU A 5 -10.10 23.62 -26.39
N ARG A 6 -11.14 23.18 -25.66
CA ARG A 6 -12.05 24.01 -24.84
C ARG A 6 -11.37 24.98 -23.86
N PHE A 7 -10.21 24.63 -23.31
CA PHE A 7 -9.52 25.44 -22.29
C PHE A 7 -8.22 26.06 -22.81
N LEU A 8 -7.94 25.93 -24.10
CA LEU A 8 -6.70 26.41 -24.71
C LEU A 8 -6.86 27.84 -25.23
N VAL A 9 -5.93 28.70 -24.80
CA VAL A 9 -5.76 30.08 -25.27
C VAL A 9 -4.45 30.16 -26.04
N HIS A 10 -4.53 30.60 -27.29
CA HIS A 10 -3.37 30.89 -28.14
C HIS A 10 -3.00 32.37 -27.98
N ASP A 11 -1.74 32.65 -27.65
CA ASP A 11 -1.20 33.98 -27.36
C ASP A 11 0.18 34.14 -28.01
N PRO A 12 0.23 34.52 -29.30
CA PRO A 12 1.48 34.65 -30.04
C PRO A 12 2.27 35.88 -29.55
N ASP A 13 3.58 35.74 -29.39
CA ASP A 13 4.46 36.85 -29.04
C ASP A 13 4.62 37.83 -30.22
N LYS A 14 5.01 39.09 -29.94
CA LYS A 14 5.31 40.10 -30.97
C LYS A 14 6.43 39.68 -31.94
N ARG A 15 7.23 38.69 -31.54
CA ARG A 15 8.32 38.08 -32.32
C ARG A 15 7.89 36.82 -33.11
N GLY A 16 6.60 36.48 -33.12
CA GLY A 16 6.07 35.33 -33.86
C GLY A 16 6.19 33.97 -33.17
N ASN A 17 6.59 33.92 -31.90
CA ASN A 17 6.61 32.67 -31.14
C ASN A 17 5.20 32.31 -30.66
N ASP A 18 4.70 31.15 -31.06
CA ASP A 18 3.42 30.63 -30.59
C ASP A 18 3.49 30.25 -29.10
N ARG A 19 2.61 30.82 -28.27
CA ARG A 19 2.45 30.41 -26.87
C ARG A 19 1.05 29.91 -26.63
N SER A 20 0.97 28.75 -25.98
CA SER A 20 -0.26 28.07 -25.64
C SER A 20 -0.46 28.08 -24.13
N TYR A 21 -1.60 28.60 -23.68
CA TYR A 21 -1.98 28.67 -22.28
C TYR A 21 -3.25 27.87 -22.01
N LEU A 22 -3.23 27.07 -20.95
CA LEU A 22 -4.41 26.42 -20.39
C LEU A 22 -5.08 27.36 -19.37
N ARG A 23 -6.34 27.72 -19.59
CA ARG A 23 -7.11 28.60 -18.71
C ARG A 23 -8.37 27.91 -18.20
N LEU A 24 -8.38 27.60 -16.91
CA LEU A 24 -9.54 27.09 -16.19
C LEU A 24 -10.14 28.19 -15.31
N LYS A 25 -11.47 28.33 -15.29
CA LYS A 25 -12.16 29.37 -14.50
C LYS A 25 -11.84 29.18 -13.01
N GLY A 26 -11.35 30.23 -12.35
CA GLY A 26 -10.99 30.20 -10.92
C GLY A 26 -9.60 29.64 -10.61
N ARG A 27 -8.77 29.31 -11.61
CA ARG A 27 -7.38 28.84 -11.42
C ARG A 27 -6.38 29.70 -12.20
N PRO A 28 -5.10 29.77 -11.78
CA PRO A 28 -4.07 30.48 -12.54
C PRO A 28 -3.85 29.85 -13.92
N LYS A 29 -3.57 30.67 -14.93
CA LYS A 29 -3.25 30.18 -16.29
C LYS A 29 -1.92 29.41 -16.27
N LYS A 30 -1.85 28.26 -16.96
CA LYS A 30 -0.64 27.45 -17.07
C LYS A 30 -0.14 27.40 -18.51
N ARG A 31 1.15 27.66 -18.73
CA ARG A 31 1.76 27.62 -20.07
C ARG A 31 2.14 26.19 -20.45
N ILE A 32 1.72 25.75 -21.63
CA ILE A 32 2.20 24.53 -22.29
C ILE A 32 3.36 24.93 -23.20
N ARG A 33 4.51 24.27 -23.06
CA ARG A 33 5.75 24.63 -23.79
C ARG A 33 5.93 23.83 -25.07
N GLN A 34 5.21 22.73 -25.20
CA GLN A 34 5.21 21.87 -26.38
C GLN A 34 4.59 22.58 -27.58
N THR A 35 5.01 22.19 -28.78
CA THR A 35 4.50 22.72 -30.04
C THR A 35 3.06 22.27 -30.26
N PHE A 36 2.15 23.18 -30.65
CA PHE A 36 0.73 22.84 -30.81
C PHE A 36 0.44 21.99 -32.04
N LYS A 37 1.15 22.25 -33.16
CA LYS A 37 0.98 21.53 -34.41
C LYS A 37 2.33 21.10 -34.98
N ASP A 38 2.37 19.91 -35.55
CA ASP A 38 3.50 19.42 -36.34
C ASP A 38 3.54 20.12 -37.71
N ALA A 39 4.62 19.92 -38.48
CA ALA A 39 4.80 20.50 -39.82
C ALA A 39 3.66 20.15 -40.80
N GLU A 40 2.93 19.08 -40.51
CA GLU A 40 1.78 18.56 -41.27
C GLU A 40 0.42 19.14 -40.80
N GLY A 41 0.42 20.01 -39.79
CA GLY A 41 -0.79 20.67 -39.28
C GLY A 41 -1.58 19.88 -38.23
N ASN A 42 -1.11 18.68 -37.87
CA ASN A 42 -1.69 17.79 -36.86
C ASN A 42 -1.26 18.18 -35.43
N ILE A 43 -2.12 17.92 -34.44
CA ILE A 43 -1.76 18.19 -33.02
C ILE A 43 -0.75 17.15 -32.55
N THR A 44 0.42 17.61 -32.08
CA THR A 44 1.49 16.74 -31.61
C THR A 44 1.05 15.93 -30.38
N GLN A 45 1.42 14.65 -30.32
CA GLN A 45 1.12 13.77 -29.18
C GLN A 45 1.67 14.33 -27.86
N ASP A 46 2.87 14.92 -27.89
CA ASP A 46 3.50 15.57 -26.73
C ASP A 46 2.69 16.76 -26.20
N PHE A 47 2.05 17.50 -27.10
CA PHE A 47 1.19 18.62 -26.72
C PHE A 47 -0.08 18.13 -26.02
N MET A 48 -0.71 17.09 -26.56
CA MET A 48 -1.88 16.47 -25.94
C MET A 48 -1.54 15.90 -24.56
N ALA A 49 -0.42 15.20 -24.41
CA ALA A 49 0.03 14.67 -23.13
C ALA A 49 0.25 15.81 -22.10
N ALA A 50 0.91 16.89 -22.50
CA ALA A 50 1.12 18.05 -21.64
C ALA A 50 -0.17 18.80 -21.31
N TYR A 51 -1.12 18.87 -22.25
CA TYR A 51 -2.45 19.46 -22.05
C TYR A 51 -3.24 18.70 -20.98
N TRP A 52 -3.30 17.37 -21.07
CA TRP A 52 -3.99 16.53 -20.08
C TRP A 52 -3.32 16.60 -18.71
N ALA A 53 -1.98 16.55 -18.65
CA ALA A 53 -1.25 16.68 -17.39
C ALA A 53 -1.48 18.03 -16.71
N ALA A 54 -1.43 19.14 -17.47
CA ALA A 54 -1.69 20.48 -16.95
C ALA A 54 -3.14 20.64 -16.48
N LEU A 55 -4.09 19.97 -17.13
CA LEU A 55 -5.50 20.01 -16.79
C LEU A 55 -5.82 19.21 -15.52
N ALA A 56 -5.20 18.05 -15.33
CA ALA A 56 -5.28 17.28 -14.08
C ALA A 56 -4.73 18.09 -12.89
N GLU A 57 -3.56 18.72 -13.06
CA GLU A 57 -2.94 19.55 -12.03
C GLU A 57 -3.80 20.77 -11.65
N LEU A 58 -4.36 21.49 -12.63
CA LEU A 58 -5.25 22.63 -12.35
C LEU A 58 -6.58 22.22 -11.71
N ARG A 59 -7.05 21.00 -11.96
CA ARG A 59 -8.23 20.43 -11.29
C ARG A 59 -7.94 20.00 -9.86
N GLY A 60 -6.67 19.90 -9.46
CA GLY A 60 -6.30 19.32 -8.17
C GLY A 60 -6.53 17.81 -8.13
N GLU A 61 -6.62 17.17 -9.30
CA GLU A 61 -6.50 15.72 -9.41
C GLU A 61 -5.02 15.42 -9.17
N VAL A 62 -4.64 15.37 -7.89
CA VAL A 62 -3.42 14.67 -7.45
C VAL A 62 -3.47 13.34 -8.19
N PRO A 63 -2.40 12.93 -8.91
CA PRO A 63 -2.39 11.63 -9.54
C PRO A 63 -2.76 10.66 -8.44
N ALA A 64 -3.95 10.04 -8.54
CA ALA A 64 -4.30 8.99 -7.62
C ALA A 64 -3.12 8.04 -7.74
N GLU A 65 -2.32 7.92 -6.67
CA GLU A 65 -1.31 6.89 -6.57
C GLU A 65 -2.00 5.66 -7.10
N LYS A 66 -1.49 5.11 -8.22
CA LYS A 66 -2.09 3.96 -8.88
C LYS A 66 -2.41 3.04 -7.73
N LYS A 67 -3.69 2.84 -7.40
CA LYS A 67 -4.09 1.90 -6.36
C LYS A 67 -3.52 0.61 -6.89
N THR A 68 -2.33 0.26 -6.41
CA THR A 68 -1.64 -0.96 -6.77
C THR A 68 -2.65 -1.97 -6.32
N VAL A 69 -3.37 -2.54 -7.30
CA VAL A 69 -4.37 -3.56 -7.04
C VAL A 69 -3.62 -4.54 -6.17
N LEU A 70 -3.97 -4.56 -4.87
CA LEU A 70 -3.22 -5.31 -3.88
C LEU A 70 -3.25 -6.72 -4.41
N ARG A 71 -2.09 -7.21 -4.87
CA ARG A 71 -2.04 -8.53 -5.48
C ARG A 71 -2.54 -9.48 -4.40
N GLU A 72 -3.62 -10.19 -4.68
CA GLU A 72 -4.31 -11.00 -3.68
C GLU A 72 -3.38 -12.05 -3.06
N ASP A 73 -2.33 -12.42 -3.80
CA ASP A 73 -1.29 -13.38 -3.38
C ASP A 73 -0.21 -12.81 -2.43
N THR A 74 -0.25 -11.51 -2.09
CA THR A 74 0.73 -10.85 -1.23
C THR A 74 0.30 -10.81 0.23
N PHE A 75 1.24 -10.64 1.15
CA PHE A 75 0.94 -10.46 2.57
C PHE A 75 0.00 -9.27 2.81
N ASN A 76 0.20 -8.14 2.13
CA ASN A 76 -0.67 -6.97 2.24
C ASN A 76 -2.10 -7.28 1.78
N GLY A 77 -2.25 -8.04 0.69
CA GLY A 77 -3.54 -8.56 0.25
C GLY A 77 -4.21 -9.43 1.32
N LEU A 78 -3.47 -10.38 1.89
CA LEU A 78 -3.98 -11.27 2.94
C LEU A 78 -4.38 -10.51 4.21
N PHE A 79 -3.55 -9.55 4.65
CA PHE A 79 -3.81 -8.76 5.85
C PHE A 79 -5.04 -7.86 5.68
N ALA A 80 -5.22 -7.25 4.51
CA ALA A 80 -6.42 -6.48 4.20
C ALA A 80 -7.69 -7.33 4.33
N GLN A 81 -7.68 -8.56 3.79
CA GLN A 81 -8.80 -9.50 3.95
C GLN A 81 -8.97 -9.97 5.41
N TYR A 82 -7.87 -10.17 6.15
CA TYR A 82 -7.94 -10.52 7.56
C TYR A 82 -8.60 -9.42 8.39
N TYR A 83 -8.27 -8.15 8.15
CA TYR A 83 -8.86 -7.01 8.85
C TYR A 83 -10.35 -6.81 8.54
N SER A 84 -10.79 -7.14 7.32
CA SER A 84 -12.21 -7.06 6.95
C SER A 84 -13.03 -8.21 7.52
N SER A 85 -12.39 -9.31 7.96
CA SER A 85 -13.03 -10.52 8.43
C SER A 85 -13.84 -10.32 9.72
N ALA A 86 -14.93 -11.09 9.85
CA ALA A 86 -15.73 -11.12 11.08
C ALA A 86 -14.90 -11.61 12.29
N MET A 87 -13.94 -12.52 12.06
CA MET A 87 -13.05 -13.03 13.10
C MET A 87 -12.17 -11.94 13.72
N PHE A 88 -11.69 -10.99 12.92
CA PHE A 88 -10.92 -9.86 13.41
C PHE A 88 -11.82 -8.79 14.05
N LYS A 89 -12.94 -8.48 13.39
CA LYS A 89 -13.88 -7.44 13.86
C LYS A 89 -14.55 -7.76 15.20
N ARG A 90 -14.71 -9.04 15.55
CA ARG A 90 -15.27 -9.46 16.86
C ARG A 90 -14.29 -9.35 18.03
N LEU A 91 -13.01 -9.11 17.78
CA LEU A 91 -12.01 -8.94 18.84
C LEU A 91 -12.24 -7.60 19.55
N ASP A 92 -11.85 -7.50 20.81
CA ASP A 92 -11.92 -6.22 21.52
C ASP A 92 -10.99 -5.17 20.85
N PRO A 93 -11.30 -3.87 20.98
CA PRO A 93 -10.53 -2.80 20.32
C PRO A 93 -9.04 -2.79 20.69
N ALA A 94 -8.67 -3.10 21.93
CA ALA A 94 -7.27 -3.16 22.35
C ALA A 94 -6.56 -4.34 21.70
N THR A 95 -7.18 -5.53 21.63
CA THR A 95 -6.62 -6.67 20.89
C THR A 95 -6.51 -6.39 19.39
N GLN A 96 -7.47 -5.70 18.78
CA GLN A 96 -7.38 -5.29 17.38
C GLN A 96 -6.19 -4.36 17.15
N LYS A 97 -6.01 -3.34 17.99
CA LYS A 97 -4.89 -2.39 17.92
C LYS A 97 -3.55 -3.11 18.09
N ASP A 98 -3.48 -4.03 19.04
CA ASP A 98 -2.28 -4.79 19.33
C ASP A 98 -1.85 -5.68 18.16
N LYS A 99 -2.79 -6.42 17.57
CA LYS A 99 -2.55 -7.25 16.39
C LYS A 99 -2.17 -6.42 15.16
N ARG A 100 -2.85 -5.29 14.93
CA ARG A 100 -2.52 -4.36 13.83
C ARG A 100 -1.09 -3.88 13.94
N SER A 101 -0.68 -3.37 15.11
CA SER A 101 0.70 -2.92 15.32
C SER A 101 1.77 -3.97 15.02
N VAL A 102 1.49 -5.26 15.27
CA VAL A 102 2.42 -6.35 14.94
C VAL A 102 2.43 -6.64 13.43
N ILE A 103 1.27 -6.67 12.80
CA ILE A 103 1.13 -6.94 11.36
C ILE A 103 1.70 -5.79 10.54
N ASP A 104 1.43 -4.54 10.90
CA ASP A 104 1.89 -3.34 10.17
C ASP A 104 3.42 -3.30 10.13
N ARG A 105 4.09 -3.54 11.27
CA ARG A 105 5.56 -3.66 11.34
C ARG A 105 6.13 -4.83 10.55
N PHE A 106 5.36 -5.91 10.36
CA PHE A 106 5.79 -7.02 9.52
C PHE A 106 5.58 -6.72 8.04
N SER A 107 4.48 -6.03 7.71
CA SER A 107 4.13 -5.56 6.38
C SER A 107 5.19 -4.61 5.79
N GLU A 108 5.81 -3.76 6.61
CA GLU A 108 6.93 -2.90 6.18
C GLU A 108 8.08 -3.66 5.50
N ALA A 109 8.36 -4.90 5.94
CA ALA A 109 9.46 -5.70 5.39
C ALA A 109 8.99 -6.76 4.38
N ALA A 110 7.81 -7.33 4.58
CA ALA A 110 7.35 -8.51 3.83
C ALA A 110 6.01 -8.31 3.10
N GLY A 111 5.41 -7.13 3.18
CA GLY A 111 4.05 -6.87 2.72
C GLY A 111 3.80 -7.21 1.25
N ASP A 112 4.75 -6.90 0.38
CA ASP A 112 4.65 -7.14 -1.06
C ASP A 112 5.11 -8.55 -1.49
N LEU A 113 5.61 -9.35 -0.55
CA LEU A 113 6.05 -10.71 -0.81
C LEU A 113 4.86 -11.68 -0.89
N PRO A 114 4.95 -12.74 -1.70
CA PRO A 114 3.87 -13.70 -1.84
C PRO A 114 3.73 -14.60 -0.60
N TYR A 115 2.61 -14.48 0.13
CA TYR A 115 2.41 -15.24 1.38
C TYR A 115 2.29 -16.75 1.14
N LYS A 116 1.81 -17.18 -0.04
CA LYS A 116 1.66 -18.60 -0.42
C LYS A 116 3.02 -19.33 -0.50
N LYS A 117 4.12 -18.60 -0.72
CA LYS A 117 5.47 -19.16 -0.75
C LYS A 117 6.16 -19.15 0.61
N TYR A 118 5.56 -18.49 1.61
CA TYR A 118 6.13 -18.40 2.95
C TYR A 118 6.17 -19.78 3.63
N ARG A 119 7.34 -20.18 4.12
CA ARG A 119 7.57 -21.49 4.76
C ARG A 119 7.92 -21.33 6.24
N ARG A 120 7.93 -22.46 6.94
CA ARG A 120 8.32 -22.52 8.36
C ARG A 120 9.70 -21.90 8.61
N GLU A 121 10.65 -22.18 7.74
CA GLU A 121 12.02 -21.63 7.80
C GLU A 121 12.04 -20.10 7.74
N ASP A 122 11.19 -19.49 6.91
CA ASP A 122 11.09 -18.02 6.81
C ASP A 122 10.46 -17.42 8.06
N MET A 123 9.53 -18.14 8.69
CA MET A 123 8.96 -17.74 9.96
C MET A 123 9.97 -17.83 11.11
N GLU A 124 10.76 -18.90 11.16
CA GLU A 124 11.86 -19.05 12.12
C GLU A 124 12.90 -17.94 11.93
N LYS A 125 13.29 -17.62 10.69
CA LYS A 125 14.15 -16.46 10.38
C LYS A 125 13.54 -15.14 10.86
N SER A 126 12.23 -14.95 10.63
CA SER A 126 11.52 -13.73 11.07
C SER A 126 11.44 -13.60 12.60
N GLN A 127 11.33 -14.73 13.30
CA GLN A 127 11.39 -14.79 14.77
C GLN A 127 12.80 -14.50 15.26
N GLN A 128 13.82 -15.14 14.67
CA GLN A 128 15.23 -14.95 15.04
C GLN A 128 15.74 -13.54 14.76
N ALA A 129 15.28 -12.89 13.69
CA ALA A 129 15.56 -11.48 13.42
C ALA A 129 15.14 -10.56 14.58
N ARG A 130 14.19 -11.02 15.42
CA ARG A 130 13.69 -10.31 16.60
C ARG A 130 14.17 -10.91 17.92
N ALA A 131 15.19 -11.77 17.90
CA ALA A 131 15.69 -12.48 19.09
C ALA A 131 16.14 -11.54 20.22
N LYS A 132 16.61 -10.32 19.90
CA LYS A 132 16.94 -9.27 20.90
C LYS A 132 15.74 -8.84 21.73
N THR A 133 14.52 -9.07 21.23
CA THR A 133 13.25 -8.76 21.90
C THR A 133 12.36 -10.01 21.91
N PRO A 134 12.63 -11.00 22.78
CA PRO A 134 11.99 -12.33 22.73
C PRO A 134 10.46 -12.27 22.78
N GLY A 135 9.88 -11.39 23.62
CA GLY A 135 8.44 -11.21 23.70
C GLY A 135 7.82 -10.70 22.39
N ALA A 136 8.51 -9.84 21.64
CA ALA A 136 8.03 -9.35 20.35
C ALA A 136 8.18 -10.42 19.25
N ALA A 137 9.26 -11.22 19.29
CA ALA A 137 9.48 -12.34 18.38
C ALA A 137 8.35 -13.38 18.50
N ASP A 138 8.04 -13.81 19.71
CA ASP A 138 6.99 -14.82 19.94
C ASP A 138 5.59 -14.26 19.65
N LYS A 139 5.39 -12.96 19.91
CA LYS A 139 4.15 -12.28 19.57
C LYS A 139 3.93 -12.22 18.05
N LEU A 140 4.97 -12.00 17.26
CA LEU A 140 4.88 -12.08 15.79
C LEU A 140 4.38 -13.46 15.35
N VAL A 141 5.02 -14.53 15.84
CA VAL A 141 4.64 -15.92 15.53
C VAL A 141 3.19 -16.18 15.94
N LYS A 142 2.78 -15.74 17.14
CA LYS A 142 1.41 -15.88 17.64
C LYS A 142 0.38 -15.18 16.74
N VAL A 143 0.67 -13.96 16.29
CA VAL A 143 -0.23 -13.17 15.44
C VAL A 143 -0.34 -13.79 14.05
N LEU A 144 0.79 -14.09 13.40
CA LEU A 144 0.78 -14.69 12.06
C LEU A 144 0.17 -16.10 12.08
N ARG A 145 0.39 -16.89 13.14
CA ARG A 145 -0.30 -18.18 13.32
C ARG A 145 -1.82 -18.03 13.27
N ALA A 146 -2.36 -17.00 13.93
CA ALA A 146 -3.79 -16.72 13.90
C ALA A 146 -4.29 -16.28 12.51
N VAL A 147 -3.50 -15.46 11.80
CA VAL A 147 -3.82 -15.03 10.42
C VAL A 147 -3.86 -16.23 9.47
N PHE A 148 -2.84 -17.09 9.48
CA PHE A 148 -2.80 -18.26 8.60
C PHE A 148 -3.88 -19.30 8.96
N ASN A 149 -4.19 -19.50 10.24
CA ASN A 149 -5.32 -20.34 10.65
C ASN A 149 -6.65 -19.80 10.10
N TRP A 150 -6.86 -18.49 10.17
CA TRP A 150 -8.03 -17.85 9.58
C TRP A 150 -8.07 -18.01 8.05
N ALA A 151 -6.92 -17.84 7.38
CA ALA A 151 -6.79 -17.95 5.94
C ALA A 151 -7.10 -19.37 5.43
N MET A 152 -6.67 -20.39 6.17
CA MET A 152 -7.00 -21.81 5.89
C MET A 152 -8.47 -22.12 6.09
N ALA A 153 -9.16 -21.43 7.01
CA ALA A 153 -10.57 -21.67 7.31
C ALA A 153 -11.54 -21.03 6.29
N GLN A 154 -11.05 -20.25 5.32
CA GLN A 154 -11.87 -19.66 4.26
C GLN A 154 -12.39 -20.72 3.27
N LYS A 155 -13.46 -20.38 2.54
CA LYS A 155 -14.03 -21.22 1.48
C LYS A 155 -14.14 -20.39 0.18
N PRO A 156 -13.29 -20.65 -0.83
CA PRO A 156 -12.14 -21.56 -0.84
C PRO A 156 -11.01 -21.13 0.12
N PRO A 157 -10.11 -22.04 0.53
CA PRO A 157 -9.01 -21.70 1.43
C PRO A 157 -8.02 -20.75 0.74
N LEU A 158 -7.60 -19.70 1.46
CA LEU A 158 -6.62 -18.73 0.97
C LEU A 158 -5.19 -19.25 1.10
N ALA A 159 -4.93 -20.09 2.11
CA ALA A 159 -3.65 -20.73 2.36
C ALA A 159 -3.85 -22.23 2.58
N ASN A 160 -2.89 -23.05 2.13
CA ASN A 160 -2.94 -24.51 2.28
C ASN A 160 -2.31 -25.00 3.59
N LEU A 161 -1.34 -24.25 4.12
CA LEU A 161 -0.59 -24.60 5.32
C LEU A 161 -0.35 -23.39 6.20
N ASN A 162 -0.16 -23.63 7.50
CA ASN A 162 0.26 -22.60 8.45
C ASN A 162 1.77 -22.71 8.71
N PRO A 163 2.59 -21.78 8.20
CA PRO A 163 4.04 -21.82 8.40
C PRO A 163 4.45 -21.51 9.84
N ALA A 164 3.54 -20.95 10.64
CA ALA A 164 3.77 -20.71 12.05
C ALA A 164 3.49 -21.93 12.94
N ALA A 165 2.94 -23.01 12.40
CA ALA A 165 2.62 -24.20 13.17
C ALA A 165 3.89 -24.87 13.71
N GLY A 166 3.88 -25.28 14.99
CA GLY A 166 4.99 -26.00 15.61
C GLY A 166 6.24 -25.15 15.95
N ILE A 167 6.24 -23.84 15.71
CA ILE A 167 7.35 -22.96 16.11
C ILE A 167 7.34 -22.74 17.62
N GLU A 168 8.47 -23.03 18.26
CA GLU A 168 8.70 -22.84 19.69
C GLU A 168 8.94 -21.37 20.06
N PRO A 169 8.48 -20.93 21.24
CA PRO A 169 8.78 -19.59 21.73
C PRO A 169 10.25 -19.46 22.17
N ILE A 170 10.87 -18.31 21.85
CA ILE A 170 12.20 -17.95 22.35
C ILE A 170 12.12 -17.55 23.83
N ASN A 171 11.06 -16.85 24.22
CA ASN A 171 10.85 -16.40 25.59
C ASN A 171 10.34 -17.56 26.46
N ARG A 172 11.23 -18.47 26.84
CA ARG A 172 10.92 -19.52 27.81
C ARG A 172 10.77 -18.88 29.21
N LYS A 173 9.62 -19.10 29.85
CA LYS A 173 9.33 -18.58 31.20
C LYS A 173 10.39 -19.05 32.19
N LYS A 174 11.07 -18.10 32.86
CA LYS A 174 11.90 -18.38 34.04
C LYS A 174 11.01 -18.34 35.29
N GLY A 175 10.44 -19.47 35.67
CA GLY A 175 9.64 -19.60 36.90
C GLY A 175 8.34 -18.78 36.90
N GLY A 176 7.37 -19.20 37.70
CA GLY A 176 6.16 -18.40 37.92
C GLY A 176 6.45 -17.11 38.69
N PHE A 177 5.44 -16.28 38.90
CA PHE A 177 5.53 -15.22 39.89
C PHE A 177 5.67 -15.86 41.27
N HIS A 178 6.66 -15.43 42.04
CA HIS A 178 6.78 -15.86 43.44
C HIS A 178 5.53 -15.41 44.20
N THR A 179 4.77 -16.35 44.75
CA THR A 179 3.64 -16.07 45.63
C THR A 179 4.16 -15.49 46.92
N TRP A 180 3.51 -14.42 47.42
CA TRP A 180 3.82 -13.82 48.71
C TRP A 180 3.73 -14.88 49.82
N THR A 181 4.80 -15.00 50.62
CA THR A 181 4.79 -15.72 51.89
C THR A 181 4.26 -14.79 52.99
N PRO A 182 3.16 -15.14 53.69
CA PRO A 182 2.80 -14.46 54.92
C PRO A 182 3.81 -14.81 56.03
N ASP A 183 4.26 -13.81 56.79
CA ASP A 183 4.91 -13.99 58.10
C ASP A 183 3.89 -14.47 59.15
#